data_AF-A0A553ZPN2-F1
#
_entry.id   AF-A0A553ZPN2-F1
#
_cell.length_a   1.000
_cell.length_b   1.000
_cell.length_c   1.000
_cell.angle_alpha   90.00
_cell.angle_beta   90.00
_cell.angle_gamma   90.00
#
_symmetry.space_group_name_H-M   'P 1'
#
loop_
_entity.id
_entity.type
_entity.pdbx_description
1 polymer ?
#
loop_
_entity_poly.entity_id
_entity_poly.type
_entity_poly.pdbx_seq_one_letter_code
_entity_poly.pdbx_strand_id
1 'polypeptide(L)' 'MIALRAAAPRRRCPIKTIQEATGCTLHEALDLFAQRYEELRRDRPADFQLSREEYGQGFYS' A
#
# COMPACT_ATOMS: atom_id res chain seq x y z
N MET A 1 -18.18 -8.48 31.69
CA MET A 1 -18.08 -9.31 30.46
C MET A 1 -18.38 -8.43 29.25
N ILE A 2 -17.41 -7.64 28.78
CA ILE A 2 -17.52 -6.91 27.51
C ILE A 2 -16.76 -7.74 26.49
N ALA A 3 -17.48 -8.38 25.57
CA ALA A 3 -16.88 -9.09 24.46
C ALA A 3 -16.23 -8.06 23.53
N LEU A 4 -14.91 -7.85 23.68
CA LEU A 4 -14.11 -7.12 22.72
C LEU A 4 -14.02 -7.99 21.46
N ARG A 5 -15.00 -7.81 20.57
CA ARG A 5 -14.97 -8.38 19.23
C ARG A 5 -13.73 -7.81 18.55
N ALA A 6 -12.66 -8.59 18.50
CA ALA A 6 -11.46 -8.26 17.74
C ALA A 6 -11.89 -8.12 16.27
N ALA A 7 -12.16 -6.88 15.85
CA ALA A 7 -12.24 -6.57 14.44
C ALA A 7 -10.85 -6.88 13.88
N ALA A 8 -10.77 -7.83 12.94
CA ALA A 8 -9.57 -8.11 12.18
C ALA A 8 -8.92 -6.78 11.78
N PRO A 9 -7.59 -6.62 11.91
CA PRO A 9 -6.93 -5.36 11.57
C PRO A 9 -7.34 -5.02 10.14
N ARG A 10 -8.12 -3.94 9.99
CA ARG A 10 -8.53 -3.47 8.67
C ARG A 10 -7.23 -3.16 7.93
N ARG A 11 -6.85 -4.00 6.96
CA ARG A 11 -5.71 -3.71 6.08
C ARG A 11 -6.00 -2.34 5.48
N ARG A 12 -5.28 -1.31 5.95
CA ARG A 12 -5.44 0.03 5.43
C ARG A 12 -5.03 -0.01 3.97
N CYS A 13 -5.89 0.52 3.10
CA CYS A 13 -5.53 0.68 1.70
C CYS A 13 -4.39 1.74 1.66
N PRO A 14 -3.20 1.39 1.12
CA PRO A 14 -2.09 2.33 1.04
C PRO A 14 -2.46 3.57 0.23
N ILE A 15 -3.23 3.39 -0.85
CA ILE A 15 -3.71 4.48 -1.70
C ILE A 15 -4.61 5.43 -0.91
N LYS A 16 -5.56 4.91 -0.12
CA LYS A 16 -6.38 5.77 0.74
C LYS A 16 -5.54 6.52 1.77
N THR A 17 -4.52 5.87 2.32
CA THR A 17 -3.61 6.50 3.28
C THR A 17 -2.84 7.65 2.63
N ILE A 18 -2.41 7.48 1.38
CA ILE A 18 -1.74 8.53 0.60
C ILE A 18 -2.72 9.67 0.31
N GLN A 19 -3.91 9.37 -0.20
CA GLN A 19 -4.94 10.38 -0.49
C GLN A 19 -5.33 11.18 0.77
N GLU A 20 -5.49 10.52 1.92
CA GLU A 20 -5.78 11.19 3.19
C GLU A 20 -4.62 12.07 3.67
N ALA A 21 -3.38 11.67 3.41
CA ALA A 21 -2.19 12.40 3.86
C ALA A 21 -1.82 13.58 2.96
N THR A 22 -2.08 13.48 1.65
CA THR A 22 -1.64 14.48 0.66
C THR A 22 -2.79 15.26 0.03
N GLY A 23 -4.03 14.78 0.16
CA GLY A 23 -5.19 15.35 -0.52
C GLY A 23 -5.19 15.15 -2.03
N CYS A 24 -4.34 14.25 -2.56
CA CYS A 24 -4.17 14.06 -3.99
C CYS A 24 -5.30 13.25 -4.65
N THR A 25 -5.36 13.33 -5.98
CA THR A 25 -6.22 12.46 -6.79
C THR A 25 -5.78 11.01 -6.73
N LEU A 26 -6.64 10.10 -7.21
CA LEU A 26 -6.33 8.67 -7.25
C LEU A 26 -5.09 8.38 -8.12
N HIS A 27 -4.99 9.04 -9.28
CA HIS A 27 -3.85 8.86 -10.19
C HIS A 27 -2.54 9.31 -9.55
N GLU A 28 -2.52 10.49 -8.95
CA GLU A 28 -1.35 10.99 -8.21
C GLU A 28 -0.98 10.08 -7.04
N ALA A 29 -1.98 9.52 -6.33
CA ALA A 29 -1.73 8.58 -5.23
C ALA A 29 -1.07 7.28 -5.73
N LEU A 30 -1.48 6.79 -6.90
CA LEU A 30 -0.88 5.61 -7.54
C LEU A 30 0.56 5.89 -7.98
N ASP A 31 0.82 7.06 -8.55
CA ASP A 31 2.16 7.47 -8.97
C ASP A 31 3.11 7.60 -7.77
N LEU A 32 2.66 8.26 -6.70
CA LEU A 32 3.41 8.38 -5.45
C LEU A 32 3.66 7.01 -4.81
N PHE A 33 2.64 6.13 -4.81
CA PHE A 33 2.79 4.78 -4.30
C PHE A 33 3.83 3.98 -5.09
N ALA A 34 3.76 4.02 -6.42
CA ALA A 34 4.71 3.36 -7.30
C ALA A 34 6.14 3.88 -7.08
N GLN A 35 6.33 5.20 -6.99
CA GLN A 35 7.64 5.78 -6.72
C GLN A 35 8.23 5.28 -5.39
N ARG A 36 7.46 5.34 -4.30
CA ARG A 36 7.93 4.91 -2.97
C ARG A 36 8.20 3.41 -2.90
N TYR A 37 7.44 2.62 -3.64
CA TYR A 37 7.68 1.19 -3.79
C TYR A 37 9.06 0.92 -4.42
N GLU A 38 9.40 1.60 -5.53
CA GLU A 38 10.70 1.40 -6.20
C GLU A 38 11.88 1.86 -5.32
N GLU A 39 11.73 2.97 -4.61
CA GLU A 39 12.73 3.45 -3.64
C GLU A 39 12.98 2.43 -2.53
N LEU A 40 11.91 1.90 -1.91
CA LEU A 40 12.02 0.89 -0.87
C LEU A 40 12.63 -0.42 -1.38
N ARG A 41 12.30 -0.83 -2.61
CA ARG A 41 12.85 -2.05 -3.22
C ARG A 41 14.35 -1.93 -3.48
N ARG A 42 14.83 -0.73 -3.84
CA ARG A 42 16.26 -0.43 -3.96
C ARG A 42 16.96 -0.43 -2.59
N ASP A 43 16.37 0.23 -1.60
CA ASP A 43 17.01 0.45 -0.30
C ASP A 43 16.97 -0.80 0.60
N ARG A 44 15.95 -1.63 0.44
CA ARG A 44 15.69 -2.82 1.26
C ARG A 44 15.22 -4.01 0.42
N PRO A 45 16.03 -4.49 -0.54
CA PRO A 45 15.61 -5.55 -1.46
C PRO A 45 15.19 -6.84 -0.74
N ALA A 46 15.77 -7.14 0.43
CA ALA A 46 15.44 -8.31 1.23
C ALA A 46 13.99 -8.31 1.78
N ASP A 47 13.37 -7.14 1.93
CA ASP A 47 11.99 -7.01 2.39
C ASP A 47 10.98 -7.32 1.27
N PHE A 48 11.43 -7.39 0.02
CA PHE A 48 10.59 -7.60 -1.17
C PHE A 48 10.79 -9.00 -1.74
N GLN A 49 10.03 -9.96 -1.20
CA GLN A 49 10.09 -11.36 -1.63
C GLN A 49 9.32 -11.63 -2.93
N LEU A 50 8.36 -10.76 -3.28
CA LEU A 50 7.53 -10.89 -4.49
C LEU A 50 8.10 -10.06 -5.65
N SER A 51 7.86 -10.52 -6.89
CA SER A 51 8.09 -9.71 -8.08
C SER A 51 7.16 -8.49 -8.12
N ARG A 52 7.47 -7.54 -8.99
CA ARG A 52 6.64 -6.34 -9.20
C ARG A 52 5.26 -6.71 -9.71
N GLU A 53 5.17 -7.65 -10.66
CA GLU A 53 3.90 -8.12 -11.20
C GLU A 53 3.05 -8.84 -10.14
N GLU A 54 3.68 -9.67 -9.31
CA GLU A 54 3.03 -10.40 -8.23
C GLU A 54 2.50 -9.45 -7.14
N TYR A 55 3.25 -8.39 -6.83
CA TYR A 55 2.83 -7.38 -5.85
C TYR A 55 1.71 -6.48 -6.39
N GLY A 56 1.74 -6.16 -7.68
CA GLY A 56 0.75 -5.29 -8.34
C GLY A 56 -0.56 -5.98 -8.73
N GLN A 57 -0.66 -7.29 -8.56
CA GLN A 57 -1.86 -8.05 -8.89
C GLN A 57 -3.07 -7.58 -8.07
N GLY A 58 -4.12 -7.09 -8.75
CA GLY A 58 -5.34 -6.56 -8.14
C GLY A 58 -5.36 -5.04 -7.93
N PHE A 59 -4.30 -4.31 -8.31
CA PHE A 59 -4.28 -2.84 -8.30
C PHE A 59 -4.27 -2.19 -9.69
N TYR A 60 -3.67 -2.85 -10.69
CA TYR A 60 -3.45 -2.30 -12.04
C TYR A 60 -4.30 -2.97 -13.14
N SER A 61 -5.46 -3.54 -12.81
CA SER A 61 -6.39 -4.14 -13.81
C SER A 61 -7.39 -3.14 -14.36
#